data_AF-A0A178D0N4-F1
#
_entry.id   AF-A0A178D0N4-F1
#
_cell.length_a   1.000
_cell.length_b   1.000
_cell.length_c   1.000
_cell.angle_alpha   90.00
_cell.angle_beta   90.00
_cell.angle_gamma   90.00
#
_symmetry.space_group_name_H-M   'P 1'
#
loop_
_entity.id
_entity.type
_entity.pdbx_description
1 polymer ?
#
loop_
_entity_poly.entity_id
_entity_poly.type
_entity_poly.pdbx_seq_one_letter_code
_entity_poly.pdbx_strand_id
1 'polypeptide(L)'
;MTRVHFPRIGSLLIDDRGFIRLENRPLALPIPDLENDEVPLDITRSQTYYTVDAYVDALLSCHDSRLQYPLNAVNGHGDCVSQMCAMVLMRALRHKFFQAKLNHGPFTPVHTDLHASNILVDDHWNVTCFIDLEWTAVLPLEFIQPPHWLTAKAVDEIDVDEYNKVREDFMEIFEGEERRVGRQNDNVRCSAIMNATWKLGTFWYVLALQSPTGLHSLLYDRIQSRFHEMDESKTEFYISIYPFWTENANDFIRKKVRDKAVYDKKLWEVFNPDQNCSLEQAA
;
A
#
# COMPACT_ATOMS: atom_id res chain seq x y z
N MET A 1 15.98 -0.02 15.39
CA MET A 1 16.22 -1.16 14.49
C MET A 1 16.35 -2.46 15.26
N THR A 2 15.90 -3.56 14.67
CA THR A 2 16.12 -4.91 15.18
C THR A 2 17.60 -5.29 15.02
N ARG A 3 18.12 -6.07 15.99
CA ARG A 3 19.49 -6.63 15.94
C ARG A 3 19.70 -7.64 14.81
N VAL A 4 18.61 -8.09 14.20
CA VAL A 4 18.59 -9.17 13.22
C VAL A 4 18.11 -8.61 11.90
N HIS A 5 19.00 -8.69 10.91
CA HIS A 5 18.66 -8.49 9.51
C HIS A 5 18.35 -9.84 8.88
N PHE A 6 17.38 -9.82 7.97
CA PHE A 6 16.94 -11.01 7.27
C PHE A 6 17.48 -11.03 5.84
N PRO A 7 17.71 -12.22 5.25
CA PRO A 7 18.30 -12.35 3.92
C PRO A 7 17.32 -12.07 2.78
N ARG A 8 16.01 -11.99 3.06
CA ARG A 8 14.94 -11.80 2.09
C ARG A 8 13.72 -11.15 2.73
N ILE A 9 12.85 -10.61 1.90
CA ILE A 9 11.53 -10.05 2.24
C ILE A 9 10.53 -11.22 2.26
N GLY A 10 9.69 -11.28 3.29
CA GLY A 10 8.74 -12.37 3.53
C GLY A 10 8.06 -12.24 4.88
N SER A 11 7.33 -13.26 5.32
CA SER A 11 6.84 -13.38 6.70
C SER A 11 7.30 -14.68 7.34
N LEU A 12 7.40 -14.65 8.66
CA LEU A 12 7.76 -15.82 9.45
C LEU A 12 6.54 -16.74 9.57
N LEU A 13 6.76 -18.04 9.43
CA LEU A 13 5.78 -19.09 9.73
C LEU A 13 6.39 -20.09 10.71
N ILE A 14 5.54 -20.86 11.38
CA ILE A 14 5.95 -22.02 12.17
C ILE A 14 5.68 -23.27 11.31
N ASP A 15 6.72 -24.04 11.00
CA ASP A 15 6.58 -25.27 10.21
C ASP A 15 5.92 -26.40 11.02
N ASP A 16 5.53 -27.50 10.36
CA ASP A 16 4.87 -28.66 11.01
C ASP A 16 5.73 -29.33 12.11
N ARG A 17 7.01 -28.98 12.19
CA ARG A 17 7.96 -29.46 13.21
C ARG A 17 8.19 -28.42 14.32
N GLY A 18 7.48 -27.30 14.28
CA GLY A 18 7.56 -26.23 15.28
C GLY A 18 8.72 -25.25 15.06
N PHE A 19 9.41 -25.25 13.91
CA PHE A 19 10.50 -24.31 13.64
C PHE A 19 10.00 -23.03 12.97
N ILE A 20 10.57 -21.90 13.39
CA ILE A 20 10.35 -20.60 12.74
C ILE A 20 11.10 -20.56 11.41
N ARG A 21 10.38 -20.29 10.32
CA ARG A 21 10.90 -20.22 8.95
C ARG A 21 10.49 -18.91 8.28
N LEU A 22 11.42 -18.25 7.59
CA LEU A 22 11.10 -17.13 6.69
C LEU A 22 10.77 -17.69 5.31
N GLU A 23 9.58 -18.24 5.16
CA GLU A 23 9.13 -18.97 3.96
C GLU A 23 7.71 -18.59 3.51
N ASN A 24 7.04 -17.68 4.24
CA ASN A 24 5.76 -17.12 3.81
C ASN A 24 5.98 -15.83 3.00
N ARG A 25 5.02 -15.47 2.16
CA ARG A 25 4.97 -14.16 1.51
C ARG A 25 4.86 -13.03 2.53
N PRO A 26 5.29 -11.80 2.19
CA PRO A 26 5.10 -10.65 3.05
C PRO A 26 3.61 -10.44 3.33
N LEU A 27 3.22 -10.44 4.60
CA LEU A 27 1.86 -10.15 5.03
C LEU A 27 1.66 -8.63 5.08
N ALA A 28 1.20 -8.08 3.97
CA ALA A 28 0.64 -6.73 3.91
C ALA A 28 -0.89 -6.85 3.92
N LEU A 29 -1.58 -6.04 4.73
CA LEU A 29 -3.04 -6.03 4.88
C LEU A 29 -3.83 -6.09 3.55
N PRO A 30 -3.41 -5.39 2.48
CA PRO A 30 -4.11 -5.45 1.19
C PRO A 30 -4.26 -6.83 0.57
N ILE A 31 -3.33 -7.75 0.86
CA ILE A 31 -3.27 -9.03 0.17
C ILE A 31 -4.42 -9.94 0.63
N PRO A 32 -4.64 -10.19 1.94
CA PRO A 32 -5.81 -10.95 2.38
C PRO A 32 -7.15 -10.32 2.01
N ASP A 33 -7.27 -8.99 2.01
CA ASP A 33 -8.51 -8.31 1.59
C ASP A 33 -8.87 -8.66 0.14
N LEU A 34 -7.90 -8.61 -0.77
CA LEU A 34 -8.09 -9.00 -2.16
C LEU A 34 -8.44 -10.49 -2.31
N GLU A 35 -7.82 -11.37 -1.52
CA GLU A 35 -8.15 -12.80 -1.54
C GLU A 35 -9.57 -13.07 -1.03
N ASN A 36 -10.02 -12.34 0.00
CA ASN A 36 -11.39 -12.43 0.51
C ASN A 36 -12.43 -11.98 -0.52
N ASP A 37 -12.06 -11.01 -1.37
CA ASP A 37 -12.85 -10.56 -2.53
C ASP A 37 -12.74 -11.52 -3.74
N GLU A 38 -12.15 -12.70 -3.56
CA GLU A 38 -11.90 -13.71 -4.60
C GLU A 38 -11.07 -13.19 -5.78
N VAL A 39 -10.21 -12.17 -5.55
CA VAL A 39 -9.29 -11.64 -6.56
C VAL A 39 -8.08 -12.57 -6.69
N PRO A 40 -7.82 -13.15 -7.87
CA PRO A 40 -6.62 -13.93 -8.11
C PRO A 40 -5.36 -13.07 -7.97
N LEU A 41 -4.39 -13.53 -7.20
CA LEU A 41 -3.11 -12.88 -7.02
C LEU A 41 -1.95 -13.79 -7.44
N ASP A 42 -0.96 -13.21 -8.11
CA ASP A 42 0.26 -13.94 -8.51
C ASP A 42 1.19 -14.22 -7.32
N ILE A 43 1.04 -13.48 -6.20
CA ILE A 43 1.84 -13.67 -5.00
C ILE A 43 1.39 -14.91 -4.22
N THR A 44 2.01 -16.06 -4.54
CA THR A 44 1.74 -17.31 -3.83
C THR A 44 2.16 -17.24 -2.36
N ARG A 45 1.54 -18.06 -1.49
CA ARG A 45 1.86 -18.09 -0.05
C ARG A 45 3.34 -18.38 0.24
N SER A 46 4.03 -19.17 -0.57
CA SER A 46 5.45 -19.48 -0.38
C SER A 46 6.43 -18.48 -1.03
N GLN A 47 5.93 -17.36 -1.57
CA GLN A 47 6.73 -16.44 -2.36
C GLN A 47 7.50 -15.44 -1.49
N THR A 48 8.83 -15.51 -1.49
CA THR A 48 9.71 -14.52 -0.84
C THR A 48 10.49 -13.72 -1.89
N TYR A 49 11.06 -12.56 -1.50
CA TYR A 49 11.77 -11.67 -2.43
C TYR A 49 13.17 -11.32 -1.94
N TYR A 50 14.15 -11.35 -2.86
CA TYR A 50 15.54 -10.98 -2.56
C TYR A 50 15.86 -9.52 -2.85
N THR A 51 14.96 -8.80 -3.52
CA THR A 51 15.13 -7.40 -3.88
C THR A 51 13.90 -6.57 -3.59
N VAL A 52 14.12 -5.27 -3.31
CA VAL A 52 13.03 -4.28 -3.16
C VAL A 52 12.27 -4.17 -4.47
N ASP A 53 12.96 -4.10 -5.61
CA ASP A 53 12.33 -4.01 -6.93
C ASP A 53 11.35 -5.15 -7.20
N ALA A 54 11.75 -6.39 -6.92
CA ALA A 54 10.89 -7.56 -7.16
C ALA A 54 9.66 -7.55 -6.25
N TYR A 55 9.80 -7.08 -5.01
CA TYR A 55 8.69 -6.96 -4.10
C TYR A 55 7.73 -5.83 -4.49
N VAL A 56 8.25 -4.65 -4.87
CA VAL A 56 7.45 -3.53 -5.37
C VAL A 56 6.69 -3.92 -6.64
N ASP A 57 7.34 -4.63 -7.56
CA ASP A 57 6.67 -5.12 -8.77
C ASP A 57 5.53 -6.09 -8.43
N ALA A 58 5.71 -6.96 -7.43
CA ALA A 58 4.66 -7.85 -6.97
C ALA A 58 3.47 -7.11 -6.32
N LEU A 59 3.73 -6.07 -5.52
CA LEU A 59 2.67 -5.21 -4.97
C LEU A 59 1.89 -4.53 -6.11
N LEU A 60 2.59 -4.01 -7.13
CA LEU A 60 1.93 -3.41 -8.30
C LEU A 60 1.10 -4.43 -9.10
N SER A 61 1.54 -5.69 -9.20
CA SER A 61 0.74 -6.75 -9.82
C SER A 61 -0.54 -7.08 -9.02
N CYS A 62 -0.54 -6.89 -7.69
CA CYS A 62 -1.77 -6.99 -6.90
C CYS A 62 -2.76 -5.87 -7.27
N HIS A 63 -2.27 -4.66 -7.52
CA HIS A 63 -3.10 -3.55 -8.01
C HIS A 63 -3.62 -3.79 -9.43
N ASP A 64 -2.84 -4.41 -10.32
CA ASP A 64 -3.32 -4.82 -11.65
C ASP A 64 -4.50 -5.81 -11.51
N SER A 65 -4.36 -6.78 -10.62
CA SER A 65 -5.41 -7.78 -10.33
C SER A 65 -6.68 -7.10 -9.79
N ARG A 66 -6.52 -6.15 -8.85
CA ARG A 66 -7.64 -5.33 -8.33
C ARG A 66 -8.36 -4.56 -9.42
N LEU A 67 -7.67 -4.07 -10.45
CA LEU A 67 -8.32 -3.37 -11.56
C LEU A 67 -9.03 -4.33 -12.52
N GLN A 68 -8.49 -5.55 -12.65
CA GLN A 68 -8.94 -6.55 -13.61
C GLN A 68 -10.21 -7.30 -13.16
N TYR A 69 -10.24 -7.82 -11.93
CA TYR A 69 -11.21 -8.84 -11.53
C TYR A 69 -12.51 -8.30 -10.90
N PRO A 70 -12.50 -7.46 -9.84
CA PRO A 70 -13.71 -6.96 -9.21
C PRO A 70 -14.62 -6.22 -10.19
N LEU A 71 -15.93 -6.49 -10.14
CA LEU A 71 -16.89 -5.84 -11.04
C LEU A 71 -17.01 -4.33 -10.77
N ASN A 72 -16.79 -3.92 -9.52
CA ASN A 72 -16.81 -2.54 -9.04
C ASN A 72 -15.43 -1.86 -9.02
N ALA A 73 -14.42 -2.41 -9.72
CA ALA A 73 -13.06 -1.87 -9.69
C ALA A 73 -12.95 -0.41 -10.18
N VAL A 74 -13.91 0.05 -10.99
CA VAL A 74 -13.95 1.43 -11.51
C VAL A 74 -15.35 2.03 -11.39
N ASN A 75 -15.41 3.34 -11.24
CA ASN A 75 -16.63 4.14 -11.17
C ASN A 75 -17.15 4.58 -12.54
N GLY A 76 -16.30 4.54 -13.57
CA GLY A 76 -16.66 4.94 -14.92
C GLY A 76 -15.47 5.03 -15.86
N HIS A 77 -15.70 5.58 -17.05
CA HIS A 77 -14.66 5.69 -18.09
C HIS A 77 -13.47 6.53 -17.65
N GLY A 78 -13.71 7.74 -17.11
CA GLY A 78 -12.65 8.65 -16.67
C GLY A 78 -11.81 8.07 -15.52
N ASP A 79 -12.48 7.46 -14.55
CA ASP A 79 -11.82 6.76 -13.43
C ASP A 79 -10.96 5.59 -13.92
N CYS A 80 -11.48 4.75 -14.83
CA CYS A 80 -10.71 3.65 -15.41
C CYS A 80 -9.44 4.15 -16.13
N VAL A 81 -9.57 5.20 -16.93
CA VAL A 81 -8.42 5.84 -17.62
C VAL A 81 -7.41 6.36 -16.61
N SER A 82 -7.87 7.04 -15.56
CA SER A 82 -7.02 7.57 -14.49
C SER A 82 -6.27 6.46 -13.75
N GLN A 83 -6.95 5.41 -13.29
CA GLN A 83 -6.31 4.29 -12.62
C GLN A 83 -5.29 3.55 -13.52
N MET A 84 -5.59 3.37 -14.81
CA MET A 84 -4.64 2.78 -15.77
C MET A 84 -3.39 3.64 -15.95
N CYS A 85 -3.54 4.95 -16.10
CA CYS A 85 -2.41 5.88 -16.13
C CYS A 85 -1.60 5.79 -14.85
N ALA A 86 -2.27 5.71 -13.70
CA ALA A 86 -1.61 5.66 -12.41
C ALA A 86 -0.69 4.45 -12.29
N MET A 87 -1.14 3.29 -12.75
CA MET A 87 -0.35 2.06 -12.77
C MET A 87 0.89 2.17 -13.67
N VAL A 88 0.77 2.76 -14.87
CA VAL A 88 1.90 2.99 -15.77
C VAL A 88 2.95 3.90 -15.13
N LEU A 89 2.50 5.01 -14.53
CA LEU A 89 3.37 5.99 -13.88
C LEU A 89 4.05 5.43 -12.64
N MET A 90 3.32 4.71 -11.78
CA MET A 90 3.90 4.06 -10.61
C MET A 90 5.05 3.13 -11.03
N ARG A 91 4.86 2.30 -12.07
CA ARG A 91 5.93 1.43 -12.60
C ARG A 91 7.11 2.22 -13.15
N ALA A 92 6.86 3.27 -13.94
CA ALA A 92 7.91 4.09 -14.54
C ALA A 92 8.75 4.87 -13.49
N LEU A 93 8.10 5.35 -12.43
CA LEU A 93 8.70 6.24 -11.44
C LEU A 93 9.39 5.51 -10.28
N ARG A 94 9.22 4.20 -10.14
CA ARG A 94 9.74 3.41 -8.98
C ARG A 94 11.19 3.72 -8.62
N HIS A 95 12.06 3.82 -9.62
CA HIS A 95 13.51 4.02 -9.45
C HIS A 95 13.88 5.40 -8.87
N LYS A 96 12.94 6.35 -8.84
CA LYS A 96 13.11 7.66 -8.20
C LYS A 96 12.83 7.61 -6.69
N PHE A 97 12.07 6.62 -6.22
CA PHE A 97 11.57 6.55 -4.86
C PHE A 97 12.28 5.51 -3.99
N PHE A 98 13.13 4.66 -4.56
CA PHE A 98 13.93 3.70 -3.81
C PHE A 98 15.43 3.89 -4.06
N GLN A 99 16.25 3.67 -3.04
CA GLN A 99 17.68 3.84 -3.13
C GLN A 99 18.31 2.54 -3.67
N ALA A 100 19.01 2.61 -4.80
CA ALA A 100 19.64 1.44 -5.41
C ALA A 100 20.56 0.66 -4.44
N LYS A 101 21.23 1.35 -3.51
CA LYS A 101 22.10 0.74 -2.48
C LYS A 101 21.33 -0.10 -1.44
N LEU A 102 20.02 0.09 -1.30
CA LEU A 102 19.15 -0.63 -0.37
C LEU A 102 18.35 -1.74 -1.05
N ASN A 103 18.50 -1.92 -2.38
CA ASN A 103 17.70 -2.88 -3.14
C ASN A 103 17.88 -4.32 -2.65
N HIS A 104 19.05 -4.67 -2.13
CA HIS A 104 19.35 -5.99 -1.57
C HIS A 104 19.33 -6.03 -0.03
N GLY A 105 18.69 -5.03 0.59
CA GLY A 105 18.56 -4.91 2.02
C GLY A 105 19.41 -3.77 2.62
N PRO A 106 19.45 -3.66 3.97
CA PRO A 106 18.96 -4.66 4.91
C PRO A 106 17.43 -4.80 4.94
N PHE A 107 16.95 -6.02 5.24
CA PHE A 107 15.54 -6.30 5.49
C PHE A 107 15.28 -6.53 6.98
N THR A 108 14.15 -6.03 7.48
CA THR A 108 13.85 -5.96 8.91
C THR A 108 12.38 -6.29 9.15
N PRO A 109 12.04 -6.93 10.28
CA PRO A 109 10.65 -7.15 10.65
C PRO A 109 9.98 -5.80 10.96
N VAL A 110 8.78 -5.64 10.44
CA VAL A 110 7.90 -4.49 10.59
C VAL A 110 6.50 -5.05 10.90
N HIS A 111 5.84 -4.49 11.91
CA HIS A 111 4.44 -4.75 12.15
C HIS A 111 3.64 -3.91 11.16
N THR A 112 3.06 -4.56 10.14
CA THR A 112 2.42 -3.85 9.01
C THR A 112 1.08 -3.24 9.38
N ASP A 113 0.44 -3.75 10.43
CA ASP A 113 -0.80 -3.24 11.02
C ASP A 113 -0.58 -2.54 12.37
N LEU A 114 0.49 -1.76 12.50
CA LEU A 114 0.70 -1.01 13.73
C LEU A 114 -0.19 0.24 13.72
N HIS A 115 -1.19 0.29 14.60
CA HIS A 115 -2.00 1.47 14.88
C HIS A 115 -2.25 1.66 16.39
N ALA A 116 -2.85 2.79 16.79
CA ALA A 116 -2.95 3.18 18.20
C ALA A 116 -3.59 2.11 19.11
N SER A 117 -4.59 1.36 18.64
CA SER A 117 -5.22 0.31 19.45
C SER A 117 -4.41 -0.98 19.56
N ASN A 118 -3.36 -1.14 18.76
CA ASN A 118 -2.41 -2.25 18.88
C ASN A 118 -1.27 -1.95 19.86
N ILE A 119 -1.32 -0.79 20.53
CA ILE A 119 -0.34 -0.35 21.54
C ILE A 119 -1.04 -0.27 22.90
N LEU A 120 -0.61 -1.13 23.83
CA LEU A 120 -1.09 -1.10 25.20
C LEU A 120 -0.19 -0.20 26.06
N VAL A 121 -0.81 0.57 26.96
CA VAL A 121 -0.13 1.47 27.87
C VAL A 121 -0.58 1.27 29.32
N ASP A 122 0.26 1.63 30.28
CA ASP A 122 -0.09 1.68 31.70
C ASP A 122 -0.77 3.02 32.08
N ASP A 123 -1.12 3.17 33.37
CA ASP A 123 -1.74 4.40 33.93
C ASP A 123 -0.87 5.67 33.77
N HIS A 124 0.41 5.50 33.41
CA HIS A 124 1.38 6.57 33.20
C HIS A 124 1.73 6.76 31.72
N TRP A 125 0.96 6.16 30.80
CA TRP A 125 1.17 6.21 29.35
C TRP A 125 2.47 5.57 28.87
N ASN A 126 3.11 4.72 29.68
CA ASN A 126 4.26 3.95 29.20
C ASN A 126 3.76 2.79 28.34
N VAL A 127 4.39 2.58 27.18
CA VAL A 127 4.10 1.43 26.31
C VAL A 127 4.48 0.15 27.05
N THR A 128 3.51 -0.73 27.29
CA THR A 128 3.69 -2.00 28.00
C THR A 128 3.76 -3.18 27.04
N CYS A 129 3.00 -3.15 25.94
CA CYS A 129 2.90 -4.27 25.02
C CYS A 129 2.41 -3.83 23.62
N PHE A 130 2.81 -4.58 22.61
CA PHE A 130 2.19 -4.56 21.28
C PHE A 130 1.41 -5.86 21.09
N ILE A 131 0.19 -5.74 20.58
CA ILE A 131 -0.68 -6.89 20.26
C ILE A 131 -0.79 -7.06 18.74
N ASP A 132 -1.56 -8.05 18.30
CA ASP A 132 -1.86 -8.30 16.88
C ASP A 132 -0.62 -8.55 15.98
N LEU A 133 0.36 -9.29 16.52
CA LEU A 133 1.65 -9.51 15.89
C LEU A 133 1.60 -10.45 14.65
N GLU A 134 0.44 -11.00 14.32
CA GLU A 134 0.25 -11.89 13.15
C GLU A 134 0.54 -11.16 11.82
N TRP A 135 0.41 -9.84 11.81
CA TRP A 135 0.73 -8.96 10.68
C TRP A 135 2.20 -8.53 10.64
N THR A 136 3.10 -9.30 11.24
CA THR A 136 4.54 -9.02 11.15
C THR A 136 5.11 -9.54 9.84
N ALA A 137 5.77 -8.65 9.08
CA ALA A 137 6.47 -9.00 7.85
C ALA A 137 7.90 -8.45 7.86
N VAL A 138 8.82 -9.22 7.30
CA VAL A 138 10.17 -8.77 6.99
C VAL A 138 10.12 -7.94 5.71
N LEU A 139 10.37 -6.64 5.83
CA LEU A 139 10.23 -5.65 4.76
C LEU A 139 11.53 -4.89 4.48
N PRO A 140 11.62 -4.19 3.32
CA PRO A 140 12.68 -3.24 3.05
C PRO A 140 12.76 -2.14 4.11
N LEU A 141 13.97 -1.64 4.32
CA LEU A 141 14.20 -0.57 5.28
C LEU A 141 13.40 0.70 4.97
N GLU A 142 13.22 0.99 3.68
CA GLU A 142 12.44 2.13 3.21
C GLU A 142 10.93 1.98 3.46
N PHE A 143 10.44 0.82 3.91
CA PHE A 143 9.04 0.65 4.33
C PHE A 143 8.84 1.03 5.80
N ILE A 144 9.92 1.24 6.56
CA ILE A 144 9.83 1.81 7.91
C ILE A 144 9.61 3.32 7.79
N GLN A 145 8.40 3.75 8.12
CA GLN A 145 7.94 5.13 8.00
C GLN A 145 7.39 5.64 9.33
N PRO A 146 7.31 6.97 9.55
CA PRO A 146 6.47 7.53 10.60
C PRO A 146 5.02 7.02 10.44
N PRO A 147 4.28 6.79 11.53
CA PRO A 147 2.94 6.24 11.43
C PRO A 147 2.00 7.17 10.64
N HIS A 148 1.39 6.68 9.56
CA HIS A 148 0.52 7.50 8.72
C HIS A 148 -0.74 8.00 9.47
N TRP A 149 -1.15 7.30 10.53
CA TRP A 149 -2.32 7.61 11.35
C TRP A 149 -2.08 8.66 12.44
N LEU A 150 -0.92 9.35 12.46
CA LEU A 150 -0.62 10.40 13.45
C LEU A 150 -1.67 11.52 13.52
N THR A 151 -2.38 11.79 12.42
CA THR A 151 -3.47 12.79 12.35
C THR A 151 -4.86 12.16 12.33
N ALA A 152 -4.97 10.83 12.49
CA ALA A 152 -6.22 10.06 12.42
C ALA A 152 -7.05 10.25 11.14
N LYS A 153 -6.42 10.68 10.04
CA LYS A 153 -7.06 10.81 8.73
C LYS A 153 -6.85 9.54 7.90
N ALA A 154 -7.80 9.27 7.00
CA ALA A 154 -7.61 8.26 5.97
C ALA A 154 -6.43 8.64 5.06
N VAL A 155 -5.82 7.64 4.43
CA VAL A 155 -4.58 7.78 3.64
C VAL A 155 -4.71 8.83 2.52
N ASP A 156 -5.85 8.85 1.86
CA ASP A 156 -6.23 9.77 0.78
C ASP A 156 -6.68 11.15 1.28
N GLU A 157 -6.94 11.31 2.58
CA GLU A 157 -7.36 12.56 3.22
C GLU A 157 -6.25 13.25 4.01
N ILE A 158 -5.02 12.69 4.02
CA ILE A 158 -3.90 13.26 4.75
C ILE A 158 -3.56 14.64 4.18
N ASP A 159 -3.74 15.68 5.00
CA ASP A 159 -3.21 17.02 4.74
C ASP A 159 -1.70 17.04 5.01
N VAL A 160 -0.90 17.42 4.01
CA VAL A 160 0.56 17.32 4.07
C VAL A 160 1.14 18.25 5.11
N ASP A 161 0.61 19.47 5.24
CA ASP A 161 1.16 20.49 6.13
C ASP A 161 0.82 20.19 7.59
N GLU A 162 -0.41 19.76 7.86
CA GLU A 162 -0.85 19.31 9.18
C GLU A 162 -0.08 18.06 9.60
N TYR A 163 0.02 17.06 8.73
CA TYR A 163 0.76 15.83 9.02
C TYR A 163 2.24 16.10 9.23
N ASN A 164 2.87 16.96 8.42
CA ASN A 164 4.29 17.23 8.56
C ASN A 164 4.63 17.87 9.90
N LYS A 165 3.77 18.73 10.46
CA LYS A 165 3.97 19.30 11.80
C LYS A 165 4.02 18.22 12.88
N VAL A 166 3.01 17.33 12.92
CA VAL A 166 2.95 16.23 13.91
C VAL A 166 4.08 15.22 13.67
N ARG A 167 4.43 14.97 12.40
CA ARG A 167 5.56 14.11 12.01
C ARG A 167 6.88 14.68 12.52
N GLU A 168 7.10 16.00 12.43
CA GLU A 168 8.33 16.64 12.92
C GLU A 168 8.47 16.49 14.44
N ASP A 169 7.39 16.72 15.20
CA ASP A 169 7.36 16.48 16.65
C ASP A 169 7.67 15.02 16.99
N PHE A 170 7.04 14.08 16.28
CA PHE A 170 7.31 12.65 16.42
C PHE A 170 8.78 12.31 16.14
N MET A 171 9.34 12.85 15.04
CA MET A 171 10.71 12.57 14.65
C MET A 171 11.74 13.16 15.63
N GLU A 172 11.47 14.33 16.21
CA GLU A 172 12.34 14.91 17.26
C GLU A 172 12.45 13.97 18.46
N ILE A 173 11.31 13.48 18.96
CA ILE A 173 11.25 12.54 20.08
C ILE A 173 11.92 11.21 19.68
N PHE A 174 11.57 10.66 18.51
CA PHE A 174 12.10 9.40 18.02
C PHE A 174 13.63 9.43 17.87
N GLU A 175 14.19 10.53 17.37
CA GLU A 175 15.64 10.75 17.28
C GLU A 175 16.30 10.89 18.65
N GLY A 176 15.62 11.52 19.61
CA GLY A 176 16.05 11.58 21.00
C GLY A 176 16.16 10.18 21.62
N GLU A 177 15.11 9.37 21.46
CA GLU A 177 15.04 7.99 21.97
C GLU A 177 16.04 7.07 21.26
N GLU A 178 16.19 7.18 19.94
CA GLU A 178 17.17 6.40 19.19
C GLU A 178 18.60 6.68 19.67
N ARG A 179 18.93 7.94 19.99
CA ARG A 179 20.22 8.33 20.60
C ARG A 179 20.40 7.79 22.02
N ARG A 180 19.36 7.87 22.86
CA ARG A 180 19.38 7.35 24.26
C ARG A 180 19.63 5.85 24.31
N VAL A 181 19.02 5.10 23.40
CA VAL A 181 19.20 3.63 23.31
C VAL A 181 20.63 3.24 22.89
N GLY A 182 21.48 4.20 22.50
CA GLY A 182 22.93 4.03 22.45
C GLY A 182 23.43 3.01 21.42
N ARG A 183 22.76 2.90 20.27
CA ARG A 183 23.14 1.94 19.21
C ARG A 183 24.28 2.50 18.34
N GLN A 184 25.51 2.39 18.83
CA GLN A 184 26.71 2.89 18.15
C GLN A 184 27.17 2.03 16.95
N ASN A 185 26.67 0.79 16.79
CA ASN A 185 27.19 -0.19 15.83
C ASN A 185 26.25 -0.55 14.66
N ASP A 186 25.08 0.07 14.56
CA ASP A 186 24.23 -0.10 13.37
C ASP A 186 24.61 0.98 12.35
N ASN A 187 25.19 0.57 11.21
CA ASN A 187 25.58 1.48 10.12
C ASN A 187 24.40 2.29 9.54
N VAL A 188 23.15 1.98 9.94
CA VAL A 188 21.95 2.65 9.47
C VAL A 188 21.08 3.04 10.66
N ARG A 189 20.74 4.33 10.76
CA ARG A 189 19.80 4.87 11.75
C ARG A 189 18.39 4.88 11.17
N CYS A 190 17.38 4.38 11.89
CA CYS A 190 15.98 4.39 11.46
C CYS A 190 15.52 5.83 11.20
N SER A 191 15.86 6.75 12.11
CA SER A 191 15.46 8.15 11.98
C SER A 191 15.96 8.79 10.69
N ALA A 192 17.23 8.53 10.35
CA ALA A 192 17.85 9.02 9.12
C ALA A 192 17.15 8.47 7.87
N ILE A 193 16.72 7.20 7.89
CA ILE A 193 15.97 6.59 6.78
C ILE A 193 14.57 7.18 6.67
N MET A 194 13.82 7.30 7.78
CA MET A 194 12.48 7.91 7.79
C MET A 194 12.52 9.35 7.26
N ASN A 195 13.49 10.17 7.68
CA ASN A 195 13.63 11.52 7.17
C ASN A 195 14.08 11.57 5.70
N ALA A 196 14.96 10.66 5.27
CA ALA A 196 15.39 10.59 3.88
C ALA A 196 14.24 10.17 2.94
N THR A 197 13.45 9.17 3.35
CA THR A 197 12.30 8.66 2.61
C THR A 197 11.15 9.67 2.56
N TRP A 198 10.92 10.45 3.62
CA TRP A 198 10.03 11.60 3.59
C TRP A 198 10.47 12.64 2.55
N LYS A 199 11.73 13.07 2.60
CA LYS A 199 12.29 14.06 1.65
C LYS A 199 12.25 13.60 0.20
N LEU A 200 12.53 12.31 -0.04
CA LEU A 200 12.51 11.72 -1.39
C LEU A 200 11.07 11.58 -1.92
N GLY A 201 10.09 11.39 -1.03
CA GLY A 201 8.70 11.08 -1.37
C GLY A 201 8.39 9.58 -1.34
N THR A 202 9.35 8.75 -0.93
CA THR A 202 9.17 7.31 -0.73
C THR A 202 8.07 6.99 0.25
N PHE A 203 7.86 7.85 1.27
CA PHE A 203 6.74 7.73 2.20
C PHE A 203 5.41 7.59 1.46
N TRP A 204 5.11 8.53 0.55
CA TRP A 204 3.88 8.53 -0.24
C TRP A 204 3.82 7.37 -1.24
N TYR A 205 4.95 7.03 -1.84
CA TYR A 205 5.03 5.91 -2.79
C TYR A 205 4.74 4.57 -2.10
N VAL A 206 5.35 4.31 -0.94
CA VAL A 206 5.10 3.09 -0.15
C VAL A 206 3.66 3.06 0.35
N LEU A 207 3.14 4.19 0.85
CA LEU A 207 1.76 4.28 1.30
C LEU A 207 0.76 4.01 0.16
N ALA A 208 1.05 4.48 -1.07
CA ALA A 208 0.27 4.17 -2.26
C ALA A 208 0.32 2.68 -2.61
N LEU A 209 1.50 2.04 -2.55
CA LEU A 209 1.61 0.59 -2.77
C LEU A 209 0.81 -0.22 -1.74
N GLN A 210 0.79 0.23 -0.49
CA GLN A 210 0.12 -0.43 0.63
C GLN A 210 -1.37 -0.08 0.75
N SER A 211 -1.89 0.82 -0.08
CA SER A 211 -3.30 1.25 -0.06
C SER A 211 -3.98 0.98 -1.40
N PRO A 212 -4.74 -0.14 -1.53
CA PRO A 212 -5.51 -0.48 -2.72
C PRO A 212 -6.37 0.68 -3.25
N THR A 213 -7.06 1.37 -2.36
CA THR A 213 -7.96 2.48 -2.69
C THR A 213 -7.21 3.79 -2.85
N GLY A 214 -6.14 4.01 -2.08
CA GLY A 214 -5.38 5.26 -2.06
C GLY A 214 -4.30 5.42 -3.12
N LEU A 215 -3.94 4.36 -3.88
CA LEU A 215 -2.84 4.46 -4.86
C LEU A 215 -3.04 5.58 -5.87
N HIS A 216 -4.24 5.66 -6.45
CA HIS A 216 -4.54 6.62 -7.51
C HIS A 216 -4.50 8.07 -6.99
N SER A 217 -5.16 8.36 -5.86
CA SER A 217 -5.18 9.70 -5.26
C SER A 217 -3.78 10.13 -4.81
N LEU A 218 -3.06 9.26 -4.09
CA LEU A 218 -1.70 9.54 -3.66
C LEU A 218 -0.74 9.78 -4.83
N LEU A 219 -0.90 9.06 -5.94
CA LEU A 219 -0.09 9.31 -7.12
C LEU A 219 -0.30 10.73 -7.62
N TYR A 220 -1.53 11.14 -7.89
CA TYR A 220 -1.80 12.44 -8.49
C TYR A 220 -1.49 13.59 -7.52
N ASP A 221 -1.88 13.46 -6.26
CA ASP A 221 -1.78 14.54 -5.27
C ASP A 221 -0.36 14.69 -4.70
N ARG A 222 0.36 13.57 -4.52
CA ARG A 222 1.60 13.54 -3.71
C ARG A 222 2.85 13.16 -4.50
N ILE A 223 2.71 12.34 -5.54
CA ILE A 223 3.85 11.82 -6.30
C ILE A 223 4.05 12.64 -7.58
N GLN A 224 3.01 12.82 -8.38
CA GLN A 224 3.04 13.52 -9.66
C GLN A 224 3.35 15.01 -9.48
N SER A 225 2.75 15.66 -8.47
CA SER A 225 2.96 17.07 -8.13
C SER A 225 4.43 17.44 -7.89
N ARG A 226 5.28 16.46 -7.60
CA ARG A 226 6.73 16.63 -7.41
C ARG A 226 7.52 16.77 -8.72
N PHE A 227 6.96 16.30 -9.84
CA PHE A 227 7.60 16.36 -11.16
C PHE A 227 7.01 17.46 -12.02
N HIS A 228 5.70 17.65 -11.96
CA HIS A 228 5.00 18.63 -12.76
C HIS A 228 3.68 19.03 -12.09
N GLU A 229 3.43 20.33 -11.99
CA GLU A 229 2.10 20.85 -11.69
C GLU A 229 1.20 20.62 -12.90
N MET A 230 0.32 19.62 -12.81
CA MET A 230 -0.64 19.32 -13.85
C MET A 230 -1.89 20.17 -13.68
N ASP A 231 -2.34 20.72 -14.79
CA ASP A 231 -3.68 21.25 -14.95
C ASP A 231 -4.63 20.07 -15.17
N GLU A 232 -5.50 19.79 -14.18
CA GLU A 232 -6.46 18.68 -14.21
C GLU A 232 -7.40 18.72 -15.43
N SER A 233 -7.55 19.90 -16.06
CA SER A 233 -8.34 20.04 -17.29
C SER A 233 -7.67 19.44 -18.53
N LYS A 234 -6.37 19.09 -18.48
CA LYS A 234 -5.62 18.55 -19.61
C LYS A 234 -5.73 17.04 -19.72
N THR A 235 -6.84 16.59 -20.31
CA THR A 235 -7.12 15.17 -20.60
C THR A 235 -6.08 14.52 -21.52
N GLU A 236 -5.34 15.30 -22.31
CA GLU A 236 -4.32 14.82 -23.26
C GLU A 236 -3.24 13.96 -22.60
N PHE A 237 -2.83 14.31 -21.38
CA PHE A 237 -1.84 13.53 -20.62
C PHE A 237 -2.33 12.11 -20.39
N TYR A 238 -3.56 11.98 -19.89
CA TYR A 238 -4.17 10.69 -19.60
C TYR A 238 -4.33 9.88 -20.89
N ILE A 239 -4.88 10.50 -21.94
CA ILE A 239 -5.12 9.87 -23.24
C ILE A 239 -3.83 9.29 -23.85
N SER A 240 -2.70 9.95 -23.61
CA SER A 240 -1.40 9.53 -24.11
C SER A 240 -0.79 8.36 -23.33
N ILE A 241 -1.19 8.13 -22.07
CA ILE A 241 -0.50 7.19 -21.16
C ILE A 241 -1.31 5.92 -20.94
N TYR A 242 -2.64 6.01 -20.74
CA TYR A 242 -3.47 4.86 -20.40
C TYR A 242 -3.33 3.68 -21.38
N PRO A 243 -3.12 3.87 -22.71
CA PRO A 243 -3.00 2.75 -23.64
C PRO A 243 -1.78 1.86 -23.38
N PHE A 244 -0.77 2.36 -22.66
CA PHE A 244 0.43 1.59 -22.32
C PHE A 244 0.25 0.64 -21.12
N TRP A 245 -0.90 0.68 -20.43
CA TRP A 245 -1.16 -0.25 -19.32
C TRP A 245 -1.47 -1.67 -19.80
N THR A 246 -2.30 -1.81 -20.85
CA THR A 246 -2.69 -3.12 -21.38
C THR A 246 -3.01 -3.07 -22.88
N GLU A 247 -2.83 -4.20 -23.55
CA GLU A 247 -3.29 -4.35 -24.94
C GLU A 247 -4.81 -4.19 -25.03
N ASN A 248 -5.29 -3.53 -26.08
CA ASN A 248 -6.72 -3.23 -26.26
C ASN A 248 -7.34 -2.46 -25.09
N ALA A 249 -6.60 -1.51 -24.50
CA ALA A 249 -7.03 -0.67 -23.38
C ALA A 249 -8.48 -0.12 -23.49
N ASN A 250 -8.91 0.29 -24.69
CA ASN A 250 -10.28 0.76 -24.92
C ASN A 250 -11.36 -0.32 -24.73
N ASP A 251 -11.07 -1.56 -25.13
CA ASP A 251 -11.97 -2.69 -24.89
C ASP A 251 -12.03 -3.05 -23.41
N PHE A 252 -10.88 -2.98 -22.72
CA PHE A 252 -10.81 -3.14 -21.28
C PHE A 252 -11.70 -2.11 -20.56
N ILE A 253 -11.59 -0.82 -20.88
CA ILE A 253 -12.41 0.24 -20.30
C ILE A 253 -13.91 -0.02 -20.55
N ARG A 254 -14.30 -0.34 -21.80
CA ARG A 254 -15.69 -0.69 -22.14
C ARG A 254 -16.20 -1.90 -21.37
N LYS A 255 -15.35 -2.89 -21.11
CA LYS A 255 -15.68 -4.04 -20.26
C LYS A 255 -15.90 -3.58 -18.82
N LYS A 256 -14.97 -2.86 -18.21
CA LYS A 256 -15.06 -2.43 -16.80
C LYS A 256 -16.27 -1.54 -16.53
N VAL A 257 -16.63 -0.64 -17.46
CA VAL A 257 -17.86 0.17 -17.34
C VAL A 257 -19.12 -0.70 -17.35
N ARG A 258 -19.15 -1.77 -18.15
CA ARG A 258 -20.26 -2.73 -18.15
C ARG A 258 -20.28 -3.57 -16.87
N ASP A 259 -19.12 -4.01 -16.40
CA ASP A 259 -18.98 -4.75 -15.13
C ASP A 259 -19.56 -3.93 -13.97
N LYS A 260 -19.23 -2.63 -13.90
CA LYS A 260 -19.76 -1.72 -12.87
C LYS A 260 -21.28 -1.62 -12.92
N ALA A 261 -21.87 -1.48 -14.11
CA ALA A 261 -23.32 -1.45 -14.27
C ALA A 261 -23.99 -2.75 -13.80
N VAL A 262 -23.37 -3.90 -14.05
CA VAL A 262 -23.84 -5.20 -13.55
C VAL A 262 -23.75 -5.26 -12.02
N TYR A 263 -22.65 -4.80 -11.45
CA TYR A 263 -22.47 -4.73 -10.00
C TYR A 263 -23.54 -3.84 -9.34
N ASP A 264 -23.76 -2.64 -9.87
CA ASP A 264 -24.73 -1.69 -9.31
C ASP A 264 -26.15 -2.26 -9.34
N LYS A 265 -26.51 -2.98 -10.41
CA LYS A 265 -27.78 -3.68 -10.48
C LYS A 265 -27.90 -4.76 -9.40
N LYS A 266 -26.90 -5.62 -9.25
CA LYS A 266 -26.89 -6.67 -8.20
C LYS A 266 -26.96 -6.08 -6.80
N LEU A 267 -26.19 -5.02 -6.56
CA LEU A 267 -26.20 -4.30 -5.30
C LEU A 267 -27.60 -3.76 -5.00
N TRP A 268 -28.22 -3.11 -5.99
CA TRP A 268 -29.59 -2.61 -5.85
C TRP A 268 -30.59 -3.72 -5.53
N GLU A 269 -30.51 -4.88 -6.19
CA GLU A 269 -31.39 -6.04 -5.94
C GLU A 269 -31.26 -6.58 -4.50
N VAL A 270 -30.03 -6.62 -3.97
CA VAL A 270 -29.77 -7.08 -2.59
C VAL A 270 -30.40 -6.14 -1.56
N PHE A 271 -30.34 -4.83 -1.80
CA PHE A 271 -30.88 -3.82 -0.86
C PHE A 271 -32.36 -3.47 -1.10
N ASN A 272 -32.98 -3.96 -2.18
CA ASN A 272 -34.41 -3.75 -2.49
C ASN A 272 -35.14 -5.07 -2.85
N PRO A 273 -35.12 -6.08 -1.95
CA PRO A 273 -35.62 -7.43 -2.27
C PRO A 273 -37.13 -7.46 -2.57
N ASP A 274 -37.93 -6.58 -1.94
CA ASP A 274 -39.40 -6.60 -2.06
C ASP A 274 -39.92 -6.10 -3.42
N GLN A 275 -39.13 -5.34 -4.19
CA GLN A 275 -39.52 -4.87 -5.52
C GLN A 275 -39.30 -5.94 -6.61
N ASN A 276 -38.49 -6.96 -6.35
CA ASN A 276 -38.30 -8.09 -7.26
C ASN A 276 -39.48 -9.09 -7.21
N CYS A 277 -40.19 -9.21 -6.07
CA CYS A 277 -41.31 -10.12 -5.93
C CYS A 277 -42.57 -9.66 -6.69
N SER A 278 -42.74 -8.34 -6.87
CA SER A 278 -43.85 -7.76 -7.65
C SER A 278 -43.74 -7.95 -9.17
N LEU A 279 -42.56 -8.29 -9.71
CA LEU A 279 -42.38 -8.55 -11.14
C LEU A 279 -42.64 -10.02 -11.51
N GLU A 280 -42.39 -10.96 -10.60
CA GLU A 280 -42.68 -12.39 -10.82
C GLU A 280 -44.17 -12.73 -10.62
N GLN A 281 -44.93 -11.92 -9.88
CA GLN A 281 -46.38 -12.11 -9.70
C GLN A 281 -47.25 -11.49 -10.81
N ALA A 282 -46.63 -10.82 -11.78
CA ALA A 282 -47.31 -10.15 -12.90
C ALA A 282 -47.09 -10.84 -14.27
N ALA A 283 -46.49 -12.03 -14.28
CA ALA A 283 -46.33 -12.89 -15.47
C ALA A 283 -47.19 -14.17 -15.33
#